data_AF-A0A7S1ZZI1-F1
#
_entry.id   AF-A0A7S1ZZI1-F1
#
_cell.length_a   1.000
_cell.length_b   1.000
_cell.length_c   1.000
_cell.angle_alpha   90.00
_cell.angle_beta   90.00
_cell.angle_gamma   90.00
#
_symmetry.space_group_name_H-M   'P 1'
#
loop_
_entity.id
_entity.type
_entity.pdbx_description
1 polymer ?
#
loop_
_entity_poly.entity_id
_entity_poly.type
_entity_poly.pdbx_seq_one_letter_code
_entity_poly.pdbx_strand_id
1 'polypeptide(L)'
;AVRMAAHSSIISDWREGMTLSAQRIKNTAKDEGKTVEESIKAFSNKMKHHKTIEQTLVQQHSFLDEKGSAQINEAAEQRGAISKQADMLAETQSRQKKLREEIVNNIMTGMQDLVKEQILKTLAEEEERHIEALTKSNSGLLTMNQSLEASAKEMKGTVGKVNSELQKETELVRRNDIEALKLMKTARKTLKDITNSASENEAKAVSFGGKADESIGYIASLDKETGEILEKIKAGGEDCTTHVSGTVYKQTKDGI
;
A
#
# COMPACT_ATOMS: atom_id res chain seq x y z
N ALA A 1 -3.80 -26.05 61.61
CA ALA A 1 -4.09 -26.99 60.49
C ALA A 1 -5.02 -26.38 59.42
N VAL A 2 -6.30 -26.09 59.71
CA VAL A 2 -7.29 -25.64 58.69
C VAL A 2 -6.89 -24.33 57.97
N ARG A 3 -6.33 -23.35 58.68
CA ARG A 3 -5.89 -22.07 58.07
C ARG A 3 -4.70 -22.22 57.11
N MET A 4 -3.78 -23.15 57.36
CA MET A 4 -2.60 -23.36 56.50
C MET A 4 -2.96 -24.10 55.21
N ALA A 5 -3.90 -25.05 55.28
CA ALA A 5 -4.46 -25.70 54.10
C ALA A 5 -5.18 -24.70 53.17
N ALA A 6 -5.92 -23.73 53.74
CA ALA A 6 -6.57 -22.68 52.97
C ALA A 6 -5.57 -21.75 52.24
N HIS A 7 -4.46 -21.37 52.90
CA HIS A 7 -3.43 -20.53 52.26
C HIS A 7 -2.68 -21.26 51.13
N SER A 8 -2.38 -22.55 51.30
CA SER A 8 -1.74 -23.35 50.25
C SER A 8 -2.65 -23.51 49.02
N SER A 9 -3.96 -23.71 49.22
CA SER A 9 -4.94 -23.74 48.11
C SER A 9 -4.95 -22.42 47.33
N ILE A 10 -5.00 -21.27 48.03
CA ILE A 10 -5.03 -19.95 47.39
C ILE A 10 -3.77 -19.69 46.54
N ILE A 11 -2.59 -20.07 47.03
CA ILE A 11 -1.34 -19.91 46.29
C ILE A 11 -1.28 -20.83 45.07
N SER A 12 -1.77 -22.07 45.20
CA SER A 12 -1.86 -22.98 44.08
C SER A 12 -2.79 -22.45 42.99
N ASP A 13 -3.99 -21.99 43.36
CA ASP A 13 -4.98 -21.43 42.44
C ASP A 13 -4.46 -20.16 41.76
N TRP A 14 -3.78 -19.29 42.50
CA TRP A 14 -3.13 -18.10 41.96
C TRP A 14 -2.02 -18.47 40.96
N ARG A 15 -1.15 -19.43 41.31
CA ARG A 15 -0.06 -19.88 40.44
C ARG A 15 -0.61 -20.47 39.14
N GLU A 16 -1.63 -21.33 39.24
CA GLU A 16 -2.26 -21.97 38.10
C GLU A 16 -2.96 -20.93 37.20
N GLY A 17 -3.74 -20.02 37.79
CA GLY A 17 -4.41 -18.94 37.06
C GLY A 17 -3.43 -18.02 36.33
N MET A 18 -2.33 -17.64 36.99
CA MET A 18 -1.28 -16.81 36.38
C MET A 18 -0.55 -17.56 35.26
N THR A 19 -0.26 -18.84 35.44
CA THR A 19 0.39 -19.70 34.43
C THR A 19 -0.50 -19.86 33.19
N LEU A 20 -1.78 -20.20 33.38
CA LEU A 20 -2.76 -20.32 32.29
C LEU A 20 -2.94 -18.99 31.55
N SER A 21 -3.02 -17.87 32.27
CA SER A 21 -3.11 -16.54 31.68
C SER A 21 -1.89 -16.21 30.83
N ALA A 22 -0.68 -16.44 31.37
CA ALA A 22 0.57 -16.24 30.65
C ALA A 22 0.67 -17.10 29.38
N GLN A 23 0.28 -18.38 29.46
CA GLN A 23 0.24 -19.28 28.31
C GLN A 23 -0.74 -18.82 27.23
N ARG A 24 -1.94 -18.36 27.63
CA ARG A 24 -2.92 -17.79 26.68
C ARG A 24 -2.36 -16.58 25.96
N ILE A 25 -1.82 -15.60 26.69
CA ILE A 25 -1.22 -14.38 26.12
C ILE A 25 -0.09 -14.74 25.16
N LYS A 26 0.80 -15.65 25.56
CA LYS A 26 1.92 -16.14 24.76
C LYS A 26 1.46 -16.81 23.45
N ASN A 27 0.44 -17.66 23.51
CA ASN A 27 -0.07 -18.35 22.33
C ASN A 27 -0.76 -17.36 21.38
N THR A 28 -1.64 -16.50 21.88
CA THR A 28 -2.28 -15.45 21.07
C THR A 28 -1.25 -14.53 20.42
N ALA A 29 -0.24 -14.07 21.17
CA ALA A 29 0.80 -13.20 20.62
C ALA A 29 1.64 -13.90 19.52
N LYS A 30 1.88 -15.21 19.65
CA LYS A 30 2.55 -16.01 18.61
C LYS A 30 1.70 -16.13 17.35
N ASP A 31 0.41 -16.44 17.50
CA ASP A 31 -0.51 -16.61 16.38
C ASP A 31 -0.68 -15.31 15.61
N GLU A 32 -0.95 -14.20 16.32
CA GLU A 32 -0.98 -12.86 15.72
C GLU A 32 0.37 -12.49 15.09
N GLY A 33 1.48 -12.85 15.72
CA GLY A 33 2.82 -12.62 15.19
C GLY A 33 3.05 -13.33 13.85
N LYS A 34 2.48 -14.53 13.67
CA LYS A 34 2.51 -15.29 12.43
C LYS A 34 1.64 -14.63 11.35
N THR A 35 0.43 -14.19 11.70
CA THR A 35 -0.46 -13.46 10.79
C THR A 35 0.18 -12.17 10.26
N VAL A 36 0.83 -11.41 11.15
CA VAL A 36 1.57 -10.20 10.74
C VAL A 36 2.74 -10.55 9.83
N GLU A 37 3.46 -11.66 10.08
CA GLU A 37 4.55 -12.09 9.21
C GLU A 37 4.08 -12.49 7.82
N GLU A 38 2.95 -13.19 7.72
CA GLU A 38 2.32 -13.52 6.44
C GLU A 38 1.89 -12.25 5.70
N SER A 39 1.32 -11.29 6.42
CA SER A 39 0.96 -9.97 5.89
C SER A 39 2.19 -9.23 5.34
N ILE A 40 3.31 -9.21 6.08
CA ILE A 40 4.59 -8.63 5.64
C ILE A 40 5.06 -9.26 4.32
N LYS A 41 5.01 -10.58 4.20
CA LYS A 41 5.42 -11.31 2.99
C LYS A 41 4.51 -10.99 1.81
N ALA A 42 3.20 -11.02 2.00
CA ALA A 42 2.22 -10.69 0.97
C ALA A 42 2.40 -9.25 0.49
N PHE A 43 2.57 -8.31 1.43
CA PHE A 43 2.79 -6.90 1.14
C PHE A 43 4.09 -6.68 0.36
N SER A 44 5.19 -7.26 0.83
CA SER A 44 6.49 -7.15 0.17
C SER A 44 6.50 -7.71 -1.26
N ASN A 45 5.73 -8.77 -1.52
CA ASN A 45 5.58 -9.29 -2.88
C ASN A 45 4.84 -8.32 -3.79
N LYS A 46 3.77 -7.67 -3.31
CA LYS A 46 3.03 -6.67 -4.10
C LYS A 46 3.86 -5.44 -4.41
N MET A 47 4.68 -4.97 -3.46
CA MET A 47 5.54 -3.80 -3.67
C MET A 47 6.60 -3.97 -4.77
N LYS A 48 6.94 -5.21 -5.18
CA LYS A 48 7.95 -5.45 -6.22
C LYS A 48 7.61 -4.81 -7.56
N HIS A 49 6.32 -4.57 -7.81
CA HIS A 49 5.83 -4.03 -9.08
C HIS A 49 5.99 -2.51 -9.20
N HIS A 50 6.25 -1.78 -8.11
CA HIS A 50 6.41 -0.31 -8.15
C HIS A 50 7.48 0.14 -9.13
N LYS A 51 8.63 -0.55 -9.16
CA LYS A 51 9.72 -0.26 -10.09
C LYS A 51 9.31 -0.49 -11.55
N THR A 52 8.51 -1.52 -11.81
CA THR A 52 8.01 -1.83 -13.16
C THR A 52 7.01 -0.77 -13.63
N ILE A 53 6.13 -0.31 -12.73
CA ILE A 53 5.17 0.77 -13.03
C ILE A 53 5.95 2.04 -13.36
N GLU A 54 6.92 2.43 -12.53
CA GLU A 54 7.78 3.60 -12.76
C GLU A 54 8.50 3.52 -14.11
N GLN A 55 9.14 2.39 -14.41
CA GLN A 55 9.81 2.18 -15.69
C GLN A 55 8.85 2.30 -16.88
N THR A 56 7.63 1.76 -16.76
CA THR A 56 6.61 1.84 -17.81
C THR A 56 6.16 3.29 -18.04
N LEU A 57 5.94 4.05 -16.95
CA LEU A 57 5.56 5.47 -17.03
C LEU A 57 6.67 6.30 -17.69
N VAL A 58 7.94 6.07 -17.32
CA VAL A 58 9.10 6.73 -17.95
C VAL A 58 9.20 6.38 -19.44
N GLN A 59 9.01 5.11 -19.80
CA GLN A 59 9.02 4.67 -21.20
C GLN A 59 7.88 5.30 -22.01
N GLN A 60 6.67 5.38 -21.45
CA GLN A 60 5.54 6.07 -22.08
C GLN A 60 5.84 7.55 -22.28
N HIS A 61 6.46 8.21 -21.31
CA HIS A 61 6.81 9.61 -21.43
C HIS A 61 7.81 9.84 -22.56
N SER A 62 8.89 9.04 -22.59
CA SER A 62 9.91 9.09 -23.64
C SER A 62 9.31 8.81 -25.02
N PHE A 63 8.41 7.82 -25.13
CA PHE A 63 7.73 7.49 -26.37
C PHE A 63 6.87 8.65 -26.87
N LEU A 64 6.10 9.31 -26.00
CA LEU A 64 5.28 10.46 -26.36
C LEU A 64 6.12 11.66 -26.79
N ASP A 65 7.26 11.87 -26.15
CA ASP A 65 8.16 12.96 -26.51
C ASP A 65 8.87 12.71 -27.83
N GLU A 66 9.31 11.49 -28.11
CA GLU A 66 9.96 11.17 -29.39
C GLU A 66 8.93 11.04 -30.52
N LYS A 67 8.01 10.08 -30.42
CA LYS A 67 7.08 9.73 -31.49
C LYS A 67 5.92 10.71 -31.62
N GLY A 68 5.40 11.20 -30.50
CA GLY A 68 4.35 12.21 -30.52
C GLY A 68 4.84 13.53 -31.12
N SER A 69 6.06 13.97 -30.79
CA SER A 69 6.63 15.17 -31.42
C SER A 69 6.91 14.98 -32.90
N ALA A 70 7.43 13.80 -33.30
CA ALA A 70 7.68 13.49 -34.70
C ALA A 70 6.38 13.56 -35.53
N GLN A 71 5.28 12.96 -35.06
CA GLN A 71 3.99 13.03 -35.76
C GLN A 71 3.44 14.44 -35.87
N ILE A 72 3.58 15.26 -34.82
CA ILE A 72 3.16 16.67 -34.86
C ILE A 72 3.96 17.44 -35.93
N ASN A 73 5.27 17.19 -36.02
CA ASN A 73 6.13 17.82 -37.01
C ASN A 73 5.79 17.35 -38.44
N GLU A 74 5.59 16.04 -38.64
CA GLU A 74 5.18 15.47 -39.94
C GLU A 74 3.84 16.05 -40.41
N ALA A 75 2.84 16.18 -39.53
CA ALA A 75 1.57 16.80 -39.86
C ALA A 75 1.73 18.29 -40.25
N ALA A 76 2.60 19.03 -39.55
CA ALA A 76 2.92 20.41 -39.89
C ALA A 76 3.63 20.53 -41.25
N GLU A 77 4.56 19.62 -41.56
CA GLU A 77 5.24 19.56 -42.86
C GLU A 77 4.26 19.24 -44.00
N GLN A 78 3.38 18.24 -43.82
CA GLN A 78 2.34 17.91 -44.79
C GLN A 78 1.40 19.08 -45.04
N ARG A 79 0.98 19.79 -43.98
CA ARG A 79 0.18 21.01 -44.11
C ARG A 79 0.89 22.06 -44.96
N GLY A 80 2.20 22.26 -44.73
CA GLY A 80 3.03 23.16 -45.53
C GLY A 80 3.09 22.75 -47.01
N ALA A 81 3.25 21.46 -47.29
CA ALA A 81 3.28 20.93 -48.65
C ALA A 81 1.94 21.10 -49.38
N ILE A 82 0.81 20.80 -48.73
CA ILE A 82 -0.53 20.96 -49.32
C ILE A 82 -0.82 22.44 -49.56
N SER A 83 -0.43 23.32 -48.65
CA SER A 83 -0.57 24.78 -48.84
C SER A 83 0.16 25.24 -50.09
N LYS A 84 1.45 24.85 -50.25
CA LYS A 84 2.22 25.15 -51.46
C LYS A 84 1.58 24.59 -52.73
N GLN A 85 1.01 23.38 -52.66
CA GLN A 85 0.30 22.78 -53.78
C GLN A 85 -0.97 23.57 -54.15
N ALA A 86 -1.71 24.08 -53.15
CA ALA A 86 -2.85 24.97 -53.38
C ALA A 86 -2.42 26.26 -54.09
N ASP A 87 -1.31 26.88 -53.66
CA ASP A 87 -0.77 28.09 -54.30
C ASP A 87 -0.35 27.80 -55.76
N MET A 88 0.35 26.69 -56.00
CA MET A 88 0.76 26.27 -57.36
C MET A 88 -0.43 25.96 -58.26
N LEU A 89 -1.51 25.35 -57.74
CA LEU A 89 -2.74 25.11 -58.50
C LEU A 89 -3.41 26.42 -58.89
N ALA A 90 -3.50 27.39 -57.98
CA ALA A 90 -4.05 28.71 -58.27
C ALA A 90 -3.23 29.47 -59.33
N GLU A 91 -1.89 29.42 -59.24
CA GLU A 91 -1.01 29.99 -60.25
C GLU A 91 -1.17 29.31 -61.61
N THR A 92 -1.22 27.98 -61.63
CA THR A 92 -1.41 27.17 -62.84
C THR A 92 -2.74 27.49 -63.50
N GLN A 93 -3.85 27.55 -62.73
CA GLN A 93 -5.17 27.94 -63.23
C GLN A 93 -5.13 29.34 -63.87
N SER A 94 -4.48 30.30 -63.21
CA SER A 94 -4.33 31.66 -63.76
C SER A 94 -3.56 31.67 -65.08
N ARG A 95 -2.47 30.89 -65.17
CA ARG A 95 -1.64 30.79 -66.37
C ARG A 95 -2.36 30.05 -67.51
N GLN A 96 -3.06 28.97 -67.21
CA GLN A 96 -3.85 28.21 -68.17
C GLN A 96 -4.95 29.07 -68.78
N LYS A 97 -5.67 29.84 -67.94
CA LYS A 97 -6.68 30.81 -68.40
C LYS A 97 -6.10 31.81 -69.40
N LYS A 98 -4.96 32.44 -69.07
CA LYS A 98 -4.25 33.38 -69.97
C LYS A 98 -3.82 32.71 -71.28
N LEU A 99 -3.23 31.51 -71.21
CA LEU A 99 -2.79 30.78 -72.40
C LEU A 99 -3.99 30.41 -73.29
N ARG A 100 -5.13 30.03 -72.69
CA ARG A 100 -6.37 29.75 -73.41
C ARG A 100 -6.86 30.99 -74.15
N GLU A 101 -6.88 32.14 -73.48
CA GLU A 101 -7.21 33.44 -74.09
C GLU A 101 -6.26 33.78 -75.25
N GLU A 102 -4.95 33.57 -75.10
CA GLU A 102 -3.94 33.79 -76.15
C GLU A 102 -4.08 32.84 -77.34
N ILE A 103 -4.25 31.54 -77.09
CA ILE A 103 -4.43 30.52 -78.13
C ILE A 103 -5.69 30.82 -78.94
N VAL A 104 -6.80 31.12 -78.27
CA VAL A 104 -8.04 31.50 -78.95
C VAL A 104 -7.82 32.72 -79.83
N ASN A 105 -7.18 33.77 -79.31
CA ASN A 105 -6.89 34.97 -80.09
C ASN A 105 -6.02 34.70 -81.33
N ASN A 106 -5.06 33.76 -81.24
CA ASN A 106 -4.19 33.38 -82.37
C ASN A 106 -4.86 32.43 -83.39
N ILE A 107 -5.65 31.45 -82.95
CA ILE A 107 -6.41 30.54 -83.83
C ILE A 107 -7.49 31.30 -84.61
N MET A 108 -8.07 32.32 -83.96
CA MET A 108 -9.08 33.22 -84.52
C MET A 108 -8.63 34.03 -85.73
N THR A 109 -7.34 34.05 -86.06
CA THR A 109 -6.85 34.65 -87.30
C THR A 109 -7.02 33.74 -88.53
N GLY A 110 -7.42 32.46 -88.36
CA GLY A 110 -7.45 31.47 -89.46
C GLY A 110 -8.67 30.54 -89.60
N MET A 111 -9.45 30.21 -88.57
CA MET A 111 -10.65 29.33 -88.69
C MET A 111 -11.81 29.82 -87.80
N GLN A 112 -12.90 30.24 -88.45
CA GLN A 112 -14.02 30.99 -87.85
C GLN A 112 -14.93 30.15 -86.92
N ASP A 113 -15.22 30.74 -85.76
CA ASP A 113 -16.36 30.60 -84.82
C ASP A 113 -16.74 29.21 -84.28
N LEU A 114 -16.81 28.16 -85.08
CA LEU A 114 -17.27 26.84 -84.64
C LEU A 114 -16.23 26.15 -83.75
N VAL A 115 -14.95 26.21 -84.15
CA VAL A 115 -13.82 25.69 -83.35
C VAL A 115 -13.68 26.50 -82.07
N LYS A 116 -13.95 27.82 -82.14
CA LYS A 116 -13.91 28.73 -81.00
C LYS A 116 -14.94 28.31 -79.95
N GLU A 117 -16.19 28.10 -80.33
CA GLU A 117 -17.26 27.76 -79.39
C GLU A 117 -17.09 26.36 -78.79
N GLN A 118 -16.74 25.36 -79.62
CA GLN A 118 -16.58 23.98 -79.15
C GLN A 118 -15.34 23.80 -78.26
N ILE A 119 -14.18 24.35 -78.66
CA ILE A 119 -12.95 24.24 -77.86
C ILE A 119 -13.05 25.10 -76.60
N LEU A 120 -13.51 26.36 -76.68
CA LEU A 120 -13.64 27.16 -75.47
C LEU A 120 -14.64 26.54 -74.51
N LYS A 121 -15.81 26.12 -74.98
CA LYS A 121 -16.83 25.65 -74.06
C LYS A 121 -16.46 24.32 -73.43
N THR A 122 -16.13 23.30 -74.23
CA THR A 122 -15.90 21.96 -73.70
C THR A 122 -14.57 21.85 -72.95
N LEU A 123 -13.49 22.49 -73.45
CA LEU A 123 -12.21 22.45 -72.76
C LEU A 123 -12.20 23.34 -71.52
N ALA A 124 -12.80 24.54 -71.57
CA ALA A 124 -12.88 25.37 -70.37
C ALA A 124 -13.74 24.73 -69.30
N GLU A 125 -14.92 24.20 -69.63
CA GLU A 125 -15.84 23.61 -68.65
C GLU A 125 -15.20 22.40 -67.94
N GLU A 126 -14.48 21.53 -68.67
CA GLU A 126 -13.82 20.39 -68.03
C GLU A 126 -12.52 20.75 -67.30
N GLU A 127 -11.71 21.69 -67.81
CA GLU A 127 -10.57 22.21 -67.04
C GLU A 127 -11.03 22.88 -65.74
N GLU A 128 -12.08 23.71 -65.79
CA GLU A 128 -12.65 24.39 -64.62
C GLU A 128 -13.16 23.35 -63.62
N ARG A 129 -13.91 22.33 -64.06
CA ARG A 129 -14.36 21.21 -63.21
C ARG A 129 -13.20 20.49 -62.54
N HIS A 130 -12.16 20.15 -63.29
CA HIS A 130 -11.00 19.44 -62.74
C HIS A 130 -10.25 20.29 -61.70
N ILE A 131 -10.06 21.58 -61.97
CA ILE A 131 -9.37 22.49 -61.05
C ILE A 131 -10.23 22.77 -59.81
N GLU A 132 -11.55 22.95 -59.95
CA GLU A 132 -12.47 23.08 -58.83
C GLU A 132 -12.46 21.83 -57.95
N ALA A 133 -12.47 20.63 -58.56
CA ALA A 133 -12.39 19.37 -57.83
C ALA A 133 -11.06 19.24 -57.05
N LEU A 134 -9.93 19.61 -57.67
CA LEU A 134 -8.62 19.63 -57.03
C LEU A 134 -8.55 20.66 -55.90
N THR A 135 -9.07 21.86 -56.10
CA THR A 135 -9.10 22.93 -55.10
C THR A 135 -9.94 22.50 -53.89
N LYS A 136 -11.11 21.93 -54.13
CA LYS A 136 -11.98 21.38 -53.08
C LYS A 136 -11.27 20.24 -52.33
N SER A 137 -10.62 19.32 -53.04
CA SER A 137 -9.85 18.23 -52.43
C SER A 137 -8.71 18.77 -51.54
N ASN A 138 -7.92 19.72 -52.03
CA ASN A 138 -6.84 20.34 -51.25
C ASN A 138 -7.35 21.07 -50.01
N SER A 139 -8.47 21.80 -50.11
CA SER A 139 -9.08 22.47 -48.94
C SER A 139 -9.52 21.46 -47.87
N GLY A 140 -10.08 20.31 -48.30
CA GLY A 140 -10.44 19.21 -47.41
C GLY A 140 -9.22 18.60 -46.73
N LEU A 141 -8.14 18.35 -47.50
CA LEU A 141 -6.87 17.84 -46.96
C LEU A 141 -6.23 18.81 -45.97
N LEU A 142 -6.24 20.11 -46.23
CA LEU A 142 -5.75 21.13 -45.30
C LEU A 142 -6.52 21.11 -43.98
N THR A 143 -7.85 21.09 -44.05
CA THR A 143 -8.72 21.04 -42.87
C THR A 143 -8.48 19.77 -42.06
N MET A 144 -8.36 18.63 -42.74
CA MET A 144 -8.09 17.35 -42.10
C MET A 144 -6.72 17.34 -41.41
N ASN A 145 -5.68 17.86 -42.06
CA ASN A 145 -4.34 17.95 -41.46
C ASN A 145 -4.28 18.90 -40.27
N GLN A 146 -4.99 20.03 -40.30
CA GLN A 146 -5.11 20.92 -39.14
C GLN A 146 -5.78 20.22 -37.96
N SER A 147 -6.84 19.46 -38.22
CA SER A 147 -7.53 18.66 -37.20
C SER A 147 -6.62 17.58 -36.61
N LEU A 148 -5.87 16.86 -37.45
CA LEU A 148 -4.90 15.84 -37.02
C LEU A 148 -3.79 16.44 -36.17
N GLU A 149 -3.19 17.56 -36.59
CA GLU A 149 -2.15 18.26 -35.83
C GLU A 149 -2.67 18.74 -34.47
N ALA A 150 -3.87 19.33 -34.42
CA ALA A 150 -4.50 19.79 -33.19
C ALA A 150 -4.79 18.62 -32.24
N SER A 151 -5.38 17.54 -32.76
CA SER A 151 -5.70 16.34 -31.98
C SER A 151 -4.44 15.66 -31.45
N ALA A 152 -3.37 15.57 -32.25
CA ALA A 152 -2.09 15.01 -31.81
C ALA A 152 -1.45 15.85 -30.69
N LYS A 153 -1.51 17.18 -30.78
CA LYS A 153 -1.03 18.10 -29.71
C LYS A 153 -1.84 17.93 -28.42
N GLU A 154 -3.16 17.90 -28.53
CA GLU A 154 -4.05 17.70 -27.39
C GLU A 154 -3.80 16.35 -26.71
N MET A 155 -3.68 15.28 -27.50
CA MET A 155 -3.39 13.94 -27.01
C MET A 155 -2.02 13.90 -26.31
N LYS A 156 -0.98 14.46 -26.92
CA LYS A 156 0.36 14.54 -26.30
C LYS A 156 0.28 15.28 -24.96
N GLY A 157 -0.41 16.43 -24.91
CA GLY A 157 -0.57 17.22 -23.68
C GLY A 157 -1.34 16.48 -22.59
N THR A 158 -2.45 15.85 -22.94
CA THR A 158 -3.31 15.10 -22.01
C THR A 158 -2.58 13.89 -21.46
N VAL A 159 -1.99 13.06 -22.33
CA VAL A 159 -1.28 11.86 -21.88
C VAL A 159 -0.03 12.25 -21.07
N GLY A 160 0.69 13.31 -21.45
CA GLY A 160 1.82 13.81 -20.68
C GLY A 160 1.43 14.26 -19.27
N LYS A 161 0.31 14.97 -19.13
CA LYS A 161 -0.24 15.37 -17.83
C LYS A 161 -0.65 14.16 -16.98
N VAL A 162 -1.42 13.23 -17.55
CA VAL A 162 -1.87 12.01 -16.86
C VAL A 162 -0.68 11.18 -16.40
N ASN A 163 0.33 11.00 -17.26
CA ASN A 163 1.53 10.25 -16.91
C ASN A 163 2.30 10.91 -15.75
N SER A 164 2.45 12.23 -15.77
CA SER A 164 3.07 12.99 -14.67
C SER A 164 2.30 12.87 -13.36
N GLU A 165 0.97 12.88 -13.41
CA GLU A 165 0.11 12.68 -12.24
C GLU A 165 0.23 11.25 -11.71
N LEU A 166 0.16 10.23 -12.58
CA LEU A 166 0.34 8.83 -12.22
C LEU A 166 1.71 8.57 -11.59
N GLN A 167 2.77 9.23 -12.07
CA GLN A 167 4.10 9.11 -11.49
C GLN A 167 4.15 9.65 -10.05
N LYS A 168 3.51 10.81 -9.80
CA LYS A 168 3.41 11.39 -8.44
C LYS A 168 2.61 10.49 -7.50
N GLU A 169 1.46 9.98 -7.96
CA GLU A 169 0.62 9.09 -7.17
C GLU A 169 1.32 7.76 -6.88
N THR A 170 2.04 7.19 -7.86
CA THR A 170 2.84 5.98 -7.67
C THR A 170 3.91 6.18 -6.59
N GLU A 171 4.58 7.34 -6.57
CA GLU A 171 5.57 7.67 -5.54
C GLU A 171 4.94 7.86 -4.15
N LEU A 172 3.74 8.43 -4.07
CA LEU A 172 2.98 8.51 -2.81
C LEU A 172 2.62 7.12 -2.29
N VAL A 173 2.07 6.25 -3.14
CA VAL A 173 1.75 4.86 -2.78
C VAL A 173 3.00 4.13 -2.33
N ARG A 174 4.12 4.26 -3.04
CA ARG A 174 5.40 3.64 -2.66
C ARG A 174 5.86 4.07 -1.26
N ARG A 175 5.74 5.35 -0.92
CA ARG A 175 6.10 5.86 0.41
C ARG A 175 5.17 5.30 1.50
N ASN A 176 3.86 5.35 1.28
CA ASN A 176 2.88 4.78 2.19
C ASN A 176 3.13 3.29 2.43
N ASP A 177 3.49 2.56 1.37
CA ASP A 177 3.80 1.14 1.46
C ASP A 177 5.06 0.86 2.29
N ILE A 178 6.12 1.65 2.12
CA ILE A 178 7.32 1.55 2.95
C ILE A 178 7.00 1.81 4.43
N GLU A 179 6.17 2.81 4.73
CA GLU A 179 5.75 3.12 6.10
C GLU A 179 4.87 2.01 6.69
N ALA A 180 3.90 1.51 5.94
CA ALA A 180 3.06 0.39 6.36
C ALA A 180 3.91 -0.85 6.68
N LEU A 181 4.88 -1.19 5.82
CA LEU A 181 5.80 -2.30 6.05
C LEU A 181 6.63 -2.10 7.33
N LYS A 182 7.08 -0.86 7.60
CA LYS A 182 7.81 -0.52 8.83
C LYS A 182 6.93 -0.69 10.08
N LEU A 183 5.67 -0.26 10.00
CA LEU A 183 4.71 -0.42 11.09
C LEU A 183 4.40 -1.90 11.35
N MET A 184 4.20 -2.72 10.31
CA MET A 184 3.99 -4.15 10.46
C MET A 184 5.20 -4.85 11.10
N LYS A 185 6.44 -4.48 10.69
CA LYS A 185 7.66 -5.00 11.31
C LYS A 185 7.75 -4.63 12.80
N THR A 186 7.35 -3.40 13.14
CA THR A 186 7.26 -2.96 14.54
C THR A 186 6.23 -3.76 15.31
N ALA A 187 5.02 -3.95 14.76
CA ALA A 187 3.98 -4.76 15.38
C ALA A 187 4.43 -6.21 15.62
N ARG A 188 5.09 -6.83 14.63
CA ARG A 188 5.69 -8.16 14.78
C ARG A 188 6.71 -8.20 15.93
N LYS A 189 7.56 -7.18 16.05
CA LYS A 189 8.52 -7.07 17.15
C LYS A 189 7.79 -6.97 18.49
N THR A 190 6.78 -6.11 18.61
CA THR A 190 5.98 -5.98 19.83
C THR A 190 5.33 -7.30 20.25
N LEU A 191 4.76 -8.04 19.29
CA LEU A 191 4.16 -9.36 19.56
C LEU A 191 5.21 -10.38 20.05
N LYS A 192 6.43 -10.32 19.52
CA LYS A 192 7.55 -11.11 20.03
C LYS A 192 7.93 -10.71 21.45
N ASP A 193 7.96 -9.42 21.76
CA ASP A 193 8.28 -8.91 23.10
C ASP A 193 7.19 -9.29 24.11
N ILE A 194 5.91 -9.29 23.71
CA ILE A 194 4.79 -9.82 24.51
C ILE A 194 4.95 -11.32 24.77
N THR A 195 5.33 -12.09 23.75
CA THR A 195 5.58 -13.53 23.88
C THR A 195 6.69 -13.82 24.90
N ASN A 196 7.77 -13.03 24.86
CA ASN A 196 8.88 -13.16 25.80
C ASN A 196 8.43 -12.77 27.22
N SER A 197 7.76 -11.63 27.37
CA SER A 197 7.26 -11.14 28.67
C SER A 197 6.27 -12.10 29.32
N ALA A 198 5.37 -12.70 28.53
CA ALA A 198 4.47 -13.74 29.00
C ALA A 198 5.22 -14.98 29.50
N SER A 199 6.28 -15.40 28.79
CA SER A 199 7.14 -16.51 29.22
C SER A 199 7.88 -16.20 30.53
N GLU A 200 8.34 -14.96 30.70
CA GLU A 200 8.96 -14.52 31.95
C GLU A 200 7.96 -14.47 33.11
N ASN A 201 6.74 -14.02 32.87
CA ASN A 201 5.67 -13.98 33.87
C ASN A 201 5.26 -15.40 34.31
N GLU A 202 5.17 -16.34 33.36
CA GLU A 202 4.97 -17.77 33.63
C GLU A 202 6.05 -18.29 34.60
N ALA A 203 7.34 -18.06 34.28
CA ALA A 203 8.45 -18.49 35.12
C ALA A 203 8.44 -17.84 36.52
N LYS A 204 8.10 -16.54 36.61
CA LYS A 204 7.99 -15.82 37.88
C LYS A 204 6.83 -16.33 38.73
N ALA A 205 5.68 -16.63 38.14
CA ALA A 205 4.52 -17.18 38.85
C ALA A 205 4.85 -18.56 39.45
N VAL A 206 5.51 -19.43 38.67
CA VAL A 206 5.98 -20.74 39.15
C VAL A 206 6.99 -20.57 40.30
N SER A 207 8.00 -19.70 40.13
CA SER A 207 9.03 -19.47 41.16
C SER A 207 8.44 -18.88 42.45
N PHE A 208 7.55 -17.90 42.34
CA PHE A 208 6.90 -17.30 43.50
C PHE A 208 6.00 -18.30 44.22
N GLY A 209 5.17 -19.04 43.48
CA GLY A 209 4.30 -20.06 44.07
C GLY A 209 5.11 -21.13 44.81
N GLY A 210 6.23 -21.60 44.24
CA GLY A 210 7.13 -22.53 44.93
C GLY A 210 7.71 -21.98 46.24
N LYS A 211 8.22 -20.75 46.23
CA LYS A 211 8.74 -20.09 47.45
C LYS A 211 7.65 -19.85 48.50
N ALA A 212 6.44 -19.53 48.06
CA ALA A 212 5.30 -19.32 48.94
C ALA A 212 4.85 -20.64 49.58
N ASP A 213 4.81 -21.74 48.81
CA ASP A 213 4.55 -23.09 49.31
C ASP A 213 5.59 -23.51 50.36
N GLU A 214 6.88 -23.29 50.08
CA GLU A 214 7.99 -23.54 51.04
C GLU A 214 7.81 -22.73 52.33
N SER A 215 7.49 -21.45 52.21
CA SER A 215 7.32 -20.55 53.37
C SER A 215 6.12 -20.95 54.23
N ILE A 216 5.01 -21.36 53.61
CA ILE A 216 3.85 -21.89 54.34
C ILE A 216 4.19 -23.21 55.02
N GLY A 217 4.91 -24.10 54.34
CA GLY A 217 5.38 -25.35 54.94
C GLY A 217 6.24 -25.10 56.18
N TYR A 218 7.14 -24.12 56.11
CA TYR A 218 7.97 -23.70 57.24
C TYR A 218 7.12 -23.14 58.40
N ILE A 219 6.18 -22.21 58.13
CA ILE A 219 5.28 -21.67 59.16
C ILE A 219 4.44 -22.78 59.79
N ALA A 220 3.91 -23.71 59.00
CA ALA A 220 3.15 -24.84 59.51
C ALA A 220 3.99 -25.75 60.44
N SER A 221 5.30 -25.88 60.18
CA SER A 221 6.21 -26.60 61.07
C SER A 221 6.44 -25.87 62.41
N LEU A 222 6.61 -24.54 62.37
CA LEU A 222 6.74 -23.71 63.58
C LEU A 222 5.45 -23.70 64.42
N ASP A 223 4.28 -23.63 63.78
CA ASP A 223 2.98 -23.73 64.45
C ASP A 223 2.84 -25.07 65.19
N LYS A 224 3.30 -26.17 64.58
CA LYS A 224 3.30 -27.49 65.21
C LYS A 224 4.24 -27.53 66.41
N GLU A 225 5.48 -27.08 66.25
CA GLU A 225 6.47 -27.05 67.34
C GLU A 225 6.00 -26.18 68.52
N THR A 226 5.44 -25.01 68.22
CA THR A 226 4.87 -24.11 69.24
C THR A 226 3.70 -24.78 69.98
N GLY A 227 2.85 -25.50 69.26
CA GLY A 227 1.78 -26.30 69.86
C GLY A 227 2.31 -27.38 70.81
N GLU A 228 3.35 -28.10 70.40
CA GLU A 228 4.01 -29.10 71.26
C GLU A 228 4.66 -28.48 72.52
N ILE A 229 5.25 -27.29 72.40
CA ILE A 229 5.78 -26.54 73.54
C ILE A 229 4.66 -26.13 74.49
N LEU A 230 3.54 -25.62 73.97
CA LEU A 230 2.39 -25.22 74.80
C LEU A 230 1.78 -26.39 75.56
N GLU A 231 1.64 -27.56 74.92
CA GLU A 231 1.17 -28.78 75.58
C GLU A 231 2.12 -29.23 76.69
N LYS A 232 3.44 -29.17 76.46
CA LYS A 232 4.44 -29.47 77.51
C LYS A 232 4.39 -28.49 78.67
N ILE A 233 4.24 -27.19 78.40
CA ILE A 233 4.10 -26.16 79.45
C ILE A 233 2.83 -26.42 80.26
N LYS A 234 1.72 -26.74 79.58
CA LYS A 234 0.45 -27.05 80.24
C LYS A 234 0.56 -28.28 81.14
N ALA A 235 1.13 -29.37 80.62
CA ALA A 235 1.38 -30.59 81.41
C ALA A 235 2.29 -30.32 82.62
N GLY A 236 3.40 -29.59 82.43
CA GLY A 236 4.28 -29.22 83.55
C GLY A 236 3.61 -28.31 84.59
N GLY A 237 2.69 -27.44 84.16
CA GLY A 237 1.87 -26.62 85.05
C GLY A 237 0.85 -27.45 85.84
N GLU A 238 0.21 -28.43 85.21
CA GLU A 238 -0.68 -29.40 85.85
C GLU A 238 0.09 -30.26 86.88
N ASP A 239 1.29 -30.72 86.53
CA ASP A 239 2.19 -31.45 87.43
C ASP A 239 2.60 -30.61 88.65
N CYS A 240 3.00 -29.36 88.44
CA CYS A 240 3.33 -28.43 89.54
C CYS A 240 2.10 -28.19 90.44
N THR A 241 0.94 -27.96 89.85
CA THR A 241 -0.31 -27.76 90.59
C THR A 241 -0.68 -29.00 91.41
N THR A 242 -0.50 -30.19 90.83
CA THR A 242 -0.70 -31.48 91.51
C THR A 242 0.32 -31.69 92.63
N HIS A 243 1.59 -31.33 92.42
CA HIS A 243 2.63 -31.43 93.44
C HIS A 243 2.35 -30.52 94.64
N VAL A 244 1.96 -29.27 94.39
CA VAL A 244 1.59 -28.32 95.45
C VAL A 244 0.33 -28.79 96.18
N SER A 245 -0.73 -29.14 95.46
CA SER A 245 -1.99 -29.58 96.07
C SER A 245 -1.92 -30.94 96.76
N GLY A 246 -1.03 -31.85 96.36
CA GLY A 246 -0.87 -33.17 96.94
C GLY A 246 0.18 -33.23 98.05
N THR A 247 1.36 -32.68 97.81
CA THR A 247 2.52 -32.81 98.71
C THR A 247 2.52 -31.73 99.77
N VAL A 248 2.36 -30.46 99.38
CA VAL A 248 2.35 -29.35 100.34
C VAL A 248 1.11 -29.42 101.21
N TYR A 249 -0.06 -29.74 100.65
CA TYR A 249 -1.28 -29.93 101.44
C TYR A 249 -1.17 -31.09 102.44
N LYS A 250 -0.63 -32.25 102.05
CA LYS A 250 -0.37 -33.37 102.98
C LYS A 250 0.62 -32.99 104.06
N GLN A 251 1.75 -32.39 103.70
CA GLN A 251 2.76 -31.96 104.68
C GLN A 251 2.21 -30.90 105.65
N THR A 252 1.33 -30.01 105.19
CA THR A 252 0.67 -29.03 106.03
C THR A 252 -0.39 -29.68 106.93
N LYS A 253 -1.07 -30.74 106.46
CA LYS A 253 -2.09 -31.47 107.21
C LYS A 253 -1.51 -32.44 108.25
N ASP A 254 -0.41 -33.10 107.94
CA ASP A 254 0.25 -34.11 108.81
C ASP A 254 1.27 -33.47 109.77
N GLY A 255 1.64 -32.20 109.54
CA GLY A 255 2.52 -31.41 110.41
C GLY A 255 1.81 -30.48 111.40
N ILE A 256 0.47 -30.54 111.45
CA ILE A 256 -0.40 -29.96 112.49
C ILE A 256 -1.01 -31.12 113.28
#